data_AF-A0A7Z8VTA1-F1
#
_entry.id   AF-A0A7Z8VTA1-F1
#
_cell.length_a   1.000
_cell.length_b   1.000
_cell.length_c   1.000
_cell.angle_alpha   90.00
_cell.angle_beta   90.00
_cell.angle_gamma   90.00
#
_symmetry.space_group_name_H-M   'P 1'
#
loop_
_entity.id
_entity.type
_entity.pdbx_description
1 polymer ?
#
loop_
_entity_poly.entity_id
_entity_poly.type
_entity_poly.pdbx_seq_one_letter_code
_entity_poly.pdbx_strand_id
1 'polypeptide(L)'
;MSGLNAEGFSSSGIRGGRQKGSKALAEDWAFIGRLDYTPSQVHGLVLGASSYVGNSGQGQVDANVLTQLYEAHMEWKYHGFETRVLGS
;
A
#
# COMPACT_ATOMS: atom_id res chain seq x y z
N MET A 1 9.04 1.19 6.88
CA MET A 1 7.59 1.42 7.02
C MET A 1 7.09 0.57 8.17
N SER A 2 6.15 1.07 8.96
CA SER A 2 5.50 0.31 10.04
C SER A 2 4.19 -0.30 9.52
N GLY A 3 3.77 -1.46 10.05
CA GLY A 3 2.50 -2.10 9.72
C GLY A 3 1.28 -1.27 10.17
N LEU A 4 0.08 -1.69 9.78
CA LEU A 4 -1.18 -1.07 10.19
C LEU A 4 -1.64 -1.59 11.56
N ASN A 5 -2.34 -0.75 12.33
CA ASN A 5 -3.04 -1.11 13.56
C ASN A 5 -4.57 -1.05 13.30
N ALA A 6 -5.25 -2.16 13.57
CA ALA A 6 -6.68 -2.34 13.37
C ALA A 6 -7.55 -1.44 14.26
N GLU A 7 -7.07 -0.97 15.40
CA GLU A 7 -7.81 -0.03 16.26
C GLU A 7 -8.20 1.28 15.54
N GLY A 8 -7.40 1.66 14.54
CA GLY A 8 -7.68 2.83 13.70
C GLY A 8 -8.61 2.55 12.52
N PHE A 9 -9.15 1.33 12.39
CA PHE A 9 -10.08 0.99 11.31
C PHE A 9 -11.48 1.46 11.66
N SER A 10 -12.20 1.93 10.65
CA SER A 10 -13.58 2.40 10.79
C SER A 10 -14.36 2.10 9.52
N SER A 11 -15.67 2.33 9.56
CA SER A 11 -16.53 2.29 8.36
C SER A 11 -16.10 3.28 7.28
N SER A 12 -15.32 4.32 7.64
CA SER A 12 -14.75 5.28 6.69
C SER A 12 -13.45 4.80 6.02
N GLY A 13 -12.89 3.68 6.48
CA GLY A 13 -11.72 3.03 5.91
C GLY A 13 -10.59 2.75 6.91
N ILE A 14 -9.45 2.32 6.37
CA ILE A 14 -8.31 1.78 7.12
C ILE A 14 -7.14 2.77 7.29
N ARG A 15 -7.25 3.98 6.73
CA ARG A 15 -6.19 5.00 6.81
C ARG A 15 -5.86 5.42 8.25
N GLY A 16 -6.82 5.33 9.16
CA GLY A 16 -6.62 5.62 10.58
C GLY A 16 -5.66 4.64 11.26
N GLY A 17 -5.43 3.45 10.69
CA GLY A 17 -4.50 2.46 11.22
C GLY A 17 -3.02 2.76 10.98
N ARG A 18 -2.66 3.89 10.37
CA ARG A 18 -1.25 4.28 10.14
C ARG A 18 -0.56 4.55 11.46
N GLN A 19 0.46 3.76 11.78
CA GLN A 19 1.23 3.91 13.01
C GLN A 19 2.30 5.02 12.90
N LYS A 20 2.54 5.73 13.99
CA LYS A 20 3.66 6.67 14.12
C LYS A 20 4.91 5.88 14.49
N GLY A 21 6.02 6.05 13.77
CA GLY A 21 7.21 5.18 13.91
C GLY A 21 7.75 5.03 15.33
N SER A 22 7.68 6.07 16.17
CA SER A 22 8.12 6.00 17.59
C SER A 22 7.17 5.26 18.53
N LYS A 23 5.97 4.90 18.07
CA LYS A 23 4.93 4.16 18.80
C LYS A 23 4.42 2.96 18.00
N ALA A 24 5.18 2.52 17.01
CA ALA A 24 4.77 1.44 16.13
C ALA A 24 4.92 0.10 16.86
N LEU A 25 3.81 -0.62 16.96
CA LEU A 25 3.77 -2.01 17.39
C LEU A 25 4.33 -2.89 16.27
N ALA A 26 5.07 -3.92 16.66
CA ALA A 26 5.72 -4.87 15.76
C ALA A 26 5.53 -6.31 16.25
N GLU A 27 4.31 -6.62 16.70
CA GLU A 27 3.93 -7.94 17.18
C GLU A 27 3.60 -8.88 16.02
N ASP A 28 3.02 -8.33 14.95
CA ASP A 28 2.65 -9.07 13.74
C ASP A 28 3.44 -8.62 12.52
N TRP A 29 3.80 -9.58 11.67
CA TRP A 29 4.53 -9.31 10.43
C TRP A 29 3.59 -8.85 9.30
N ALA A 30 4.13 -7.99 8.45
CA ALA A 30 3.49 -7.54 7.22
C ALA A 30 4.50 -7.58 6.06
N PHE A 31 4.02 -7.97 4.90
CA PHE A 31 4.77 -7.99 3.66
C PHE A 31 4.27 -6.92 2.70
N ILE A 32 5.21 -6.25 2.03
CA ILE A 32 4.91 -5.25 1.01
C ILE A 32 5.70 -5.62 -0.23
N GLY A 33 4.99 -5.81 -1.34
CA GLY A 33 5.57 -6.02 -2.65
C GLY A 33 5.23 -4.85 -3.56
N ARG A 34 6.19 -4.39 -4.35
CA ARG A 34 5.95 -3.45 -5.45
C ARG A 34 6.72 -3.90 -6.68
N LEU A 35 6.03 -3.90 -7.82
CA LEU A 35 6.61 -4.16 -9.11
C LEU A 35 6.31 -2.97 -10.02
N ASP A 36 7.36 -2.37 -10.56
CA ASP A 36 7.27 -1.33 -11.58
C ASP A 36 7.89 -1.86 -12.87
N TYR A 37 7.15 -1.73 -13.97
CA TYR A 37 7.55 -2.17 -15.29
C TYR A 37 7.58 -0.97 -16.24
N THR A 38 8.72 -0.79 -16.90
CA THR A 38 8.95 0.27 -17.89
C THR A 38 9.23 -0.41 -19.24
N PRO A 39 8.24 -0.54 -20.13
CA PRO A 39 8.44 -1.16 -21.43
C PRO A 39 9.38 -0.30 -22.28
N SER A 40 10.41 -0.90 -22.88
CA SER A 40 11.33 -0.18 -23.77
C SER A 40 10.69 0.26 -25.08
N GLN A 41 9.58 -0.39 -25.47
CA GLN A 41 8.84 -0.12 -26.71
C GLN A 41 8.00 1.16 -26.63
N VAL A 42 7.62 1.60 -25.43
CA VAL A 42 6.79 2.80 -25.22
C VAL A 42 7.56 3.75 -24.32
N HIS A 43 8.21 4.75 -24.93
CA HIS A 43 8.98 5.73 -24.17
C HIS A 43 8.10 6.49 -23.19
N GLY A 44 8.60 6.62 -21.96
CA GLY A 44 7.95 7.38 -20.90
C GLY A 44 6.74 6.70 -20.25
N LEU A 45 6.44 5.44 -20.57
CA LEU A 45 5.38 4.64 -19.93
C LEU A 45 5.94 3.85 -18.74
N VAL A 46 5.28 3.96 -17.59
CA VAL A 46 5.51 3.15 -16.39
C VAL A 46 4.19 2.52 -15.98
N LEU A 47 4.20 1.21 -15.77
CA LEU A 47 3.10 0.46 -15.19
C LEU A 47 3.57 -0.10 -13.86
N GLY A 48 2.83 0.14 -12.79
CA GLY A 48 3.22 -0.36 -11.48
C GLY A 48 2.06 -0.96 -10.72
N ALA A 49 2.37 -1.96 -9.91
CA ALA A 49 1.43 -2.60 -9.01
C ALA A 49 2.10 -2.82 -7.67
N SER A 50 1.33 -2.67 -6.59
CA SER A 50 1.79 -2.96 -5.24
C SER A 50 0.74 -3.70 -4.45
N SER A 51 1.22 -4.56 -3.55
CA SER A 51 0.39 -5.27 -2.59
C SER A 51 0.95 -5.12 -1.19
N TYR A 52 0.03 -5.01 -0.24
CA TYR A 52 0.28 -5.12 1.19
C TYR A 52 -0.50 -6.31 1.71
N VAL A 53 0.16 -7.19 2.46
CA VAL A 53 -0.50 -8.29 3.17
C VAL A 53 0.10 -8.38 4.56
N GLY A 54 -0.71 -8.26 5.60
CA GLY A 54 -0.24 -8.38 6.98
C GLY A 54 -1.37 -8.48 7.98
N ASN A 55 -1.05 -8.91 9.19
CA ASN A 55 -1.99 -8.89 10.30
C ASN A 55 -1.90 -7.54 11.03
N SER A 56 -3.03 -6.84 11.11
CA SER A 56 -3.11 -5.52 11.77
C SER A 56 -3.59 -5.60 13.21
N GLY A 57 -3.81 -6.81 13.75
CA GLY A 57 -4.22 -7.01 15.14
C GLY A 57 -3.19 -6.46 16.14
N GLN A 58 -1.89 -6.66 15.86
CA GLN A 58 -0.75 -6.10 16.61
C GLN A 58 -0.85 -6.34 18.14
N GLY A 59 -1.52 -7.43 18.54
CA GLY A 59 -1.79 -7.75 19.94
C GLY A 59 -2.76 -6.78 20.67
N GLN A 60 -3.36 -5.82 19.98
CA GLN A 60 -4.36 -4.89 20.54
C GLN A 60 -5.79 -5.45 20.45
N VAL A 61 -6.02 -6.31 19.45
CA VAL A 61 -7.30 -6.97 19.21
C VAL A 61 -7.07 -8.47 19.35
N ASP A 62 -7.91 -9.15 20.14
CA ASP A 62 -7.90 -10.61 20.29
C ASP A 62 -8.54 -11.31 19.07
N ALA A 63 -8.04 -10.96 17.88
CA ALA A 63 -8.45 -11.49 16.60
C ALA A 63 -7.36 -11.26 15.54
N ASN A 64 -7.24 -12.20 14.60
CA ASN A 64 -6.40 -12.01 13.42
C ASN A 64 -7.09 -11.06 12.44
N VAL A 65 -6.58 -9.83 12.33
CA VAL A 65 -7.09 -8.82 11.41
C VAL A 65 -6.26 -8.83 10.13
N LEU A 66 -6.50 -9.85 9.29
CA LEU A 66 -5.84 -9.95 7.99
C LEU A 66 -6.21 -8.73 7.13
N THR A 67 -5.20 -7.93 6.83
CA THR A 67 -5.34 -6.69 6.06
C THR A 67 -4.60 -6.84 4.74
N GLN A 68 -5.35 -6.66 3.65
CA GLN A 68 -4.84 -6.77 2.29
C GLN A 68 -5.17 -5.48 1.54
N LEU A 69 -4.17 -4.89 0.91
CA LEU A 69 -4.35 -3.76 -0.01
C LEU A 69 -3.67 -4.08 -1.33
N TYR A 70 -4.31 -3.66 -2.42
CA TYR A 70 -3.78 -3.80 -3.77
C TYR A 70 -3.92 -2.46 -4.46
N GLU A 71 -2.86 -2.02 -5.11
CA GLU A 71 -2.86 -0.78 -5.88
C GLU A 71 -2.23 -1.04 -7.24
N ALA A 72 -2.76 -0.39 -8.26
CA ALA A 72 -2.21 -0.36 -9.60
C ALA A 72 -2.12 1.10 -10.07
N HIS A 73 -1.06 1.43 -10.79
CA HIS A 73 -0.90 2.74 -11.38
C HIS A 73 -0.24 2.66 -12.75
N MET A 74 -0.54 3.69 -13.54
CA MET A 74 0.07 3.92 -14.84
C MET A 74 0.49 5.37 -14.93
N GLU A 75 1.70 5.59 -15.41
CA GLU A 75 2.23 6.90 -15.74
C GLU A 75 2.68 6.91 -17.18
N TRP A 76 2.34 7.95 -17.92
CA TRP A 76 2.82 8.10 -19.29
C TRP A 76 3.24 9.54 -19.56
N LYS A 77 4.47 9.68 -20.07
CA LYS A 77 5.10 10.95 -20.42
C LYS A 77 5.40 11.00 -21.92
N TYR A 78 4.89 12.03 -22.60
CA TYR A 78 5.10 12.21 -24.02
C TYR A 78 5.22 13.70 -24.39
N HIS A 79 6.37 14.12 -24.92
CA HIS A 79 6.64 15.47 -25.46
C HIS A 79 6.04 16.65 -24.64
N GLY A 80 6.24 16.63 -23.32
CA GLY A 80 5.77 17.69 -22.41
C GLY A 80 4.40 17.44 -21.76
N PHE A 81 3.69 16.39 -22.16
CA PHE A 81 2.46 15.91 -21.51
C PHE A 81 2.78 14.80 -20.50
N GLU A 82 2.22 14.88 -19.29
CA GLU A 82 2.30 13.85 -18.25
C GLU A 82 0.89 13.45 -17.81
N THR A 83 0.64 12.14 -17.83
CA THR A 83 -0.62 11.54 -17.38
C THR A 83 -0.33 10.51 -16.29
N ARG A 84 -1.10 10.56 -15.20
CA ARG A 84 -1.03 9.57 -14.11
C ARG A 84 -2.43 9.06 -13.80
N VAL A 85 -2.57 7.73 -13.77
CA VAL A 85 -3.80 7.03 -13.40
C VAL A 85 -3.49 6.14 -12.20
N LEU A 86 -4.34 6.20 -11.17
CA LEU A 86 -4.22 5.43 -9.94
C LEU A 86 -5.49 4.62 -9.73
N GLY A 87 -5.35 3.37 -9.31
CA GLY A 87 -6.44 2.50 -8.88
C GLY A 87 -6.06 1.77 -7.60
N SER A 88 -6.97 1.75 -6.63
CA SER A 88 -6.81 1.11 -5.32
C SER A 88 -8.14 0.67 -4.74
#